data_AF-A0A2E3RU19-F1
#
_entry.id   AF-A0A2E3RU19-F1
#
_cell.length_a   1.000
_cell.length_b   1.000
_cell.length_c   1.000
_cell.angle_alpha   90.00
_cell.angle_beta   90.00
_cell.angle_gamma   90.00
#
_symmetry.space_group_name_H-M   'P 1'
#
loop_
_entity.id
_entity.type
_entity.pdbx_description
1 polymer ?
#
loop_
_entity_poly.entity_id
_entity_poly.type
_entity_poly.pdbx_seq_one_letter_code
_entity_poly.pdbx_strand_id
1 'polypeptide(L)'
;MNRRLNRFHRRRGFSLMEVMLAVFILGIGVISVAAIFPAGISQQRRSNDDIMGPIVAENAIATLRSKLDQEDFGYFEMFVGPDQIPFDTTTGMIYGDWPWYRPGFVFSDDQNVSAIDIFSAQQARISAGYAQGGSGLQRASEFGSGGLSCVANNGGLTRLHGIPFNADRFTLDNDTDDPSRYIWQPEVLISQRERFYPMVPSVADAAAGNRVEPTYAWDCMFRRFQGRIYVAIVVYRVRYAGGEPLEYSVAPDPEAAEFPPLPYSRPLTGGSIWTPGGLDSQPGTIGDNIFIRGTDAGSPFDPTAREDQWQLPRQWILDQFGNVHRVVAGRRFQEDGPVALASGPTGMPALTVYNTMIDSDLLRPAVRNIWYLPREDSNNFILTPVYMTVKEL
;
A
#
# COMPACT_ATOMS: atom_id res chain seq x y z
N MET A 1 -26.34 4.56 -90.35
CA MET A 1 -25.23 4.67 -89.39
C MET A 1 -25.72 4.20 -88.03
N ASN A 2 -24.93 3.39 -87.31
CA ASN A 2 -25.12 2.88 -85.93
C ASN A 2 -25.94 1.59 -85.71
N ARG A 3 -25.24 0.45 -85.91
CA ARG A 3 -25.62 -0.90 -85.47
C ARG A 3 -25.26 -1.05 -83.98
N ARG A 4 -26.24 -0.91 -83.07
CA ARG A 4 -26.05 -1.19 -81.63
C ARG A 4 -26.04 -2.71 -81.39
N LEU A 5 -24.89 -3.25 -81.02
CA LEU A 5 -24.74 -4.64 -80.58
C LEU A 5 -25.14 -4.76 -79.09
N ASN A 6 -26.31 -5.35 -78.82
CA ASN A 6 -26.71 -5.76 -77.48
C ASN A 6 -25.86 -6.96 -77.02
N ARG A 7 -24.80 -6.70 -76.24
CA ARG A 7 -24.11 -7.74 -75.47
C ARG A 7 -25.00 -8.18 -74.31
N PHE A 8 -25.65 -9.33 -74.45
CA PHE A 8 -26.21 -10.06 -73.32
C PHE A 8 -25.10 -10.40 -72.34
N HIS A 9 -25.01 -9.63 -71.26
CA HIS A 9 -24.20 -9.98 -70.11
C HIS A 9 -24.82 -11.23 -69.48
N ARG A 10 -24.20 -12.39 -69.71
CA ARG A 10 -24.50 -13.60 -68.95
C ARG A 10 -24.26 -13.27 -67.48
N ARG A 11 -25.35 -13.13 -66.71
CA ARG A 11 -25.28 -13.04 -65.24
C ARG A 11 -24.72 -14.37 -64.74
N ARG A 12 -23.42 -14.40 -64.45
CA ARG A 12 -22.78 -15.52 -63.76
C ARG A 12 -23.28 -15.49 -62.32
N GLY A 13 -24.01 -16.51 -61.89
CA GLY A 13 -24.35 -16.70 -60.48
C GLY A 13 -23.10 -17.06 -59.69
N PHE A 14 -23.03 -16.62 -58.44
CA PHE A 14 -21.96 -17.01 -57.51
C PHE A 14 -21.99 -18.52 -57.29
N SER A 15 -20.83 -19.18 -57.33
CA SER A 15 -20.77 -20.60 -57.01
C SER A 15 -20.92 -20.79 -55.50
N LEU A 16 -21.52 -21.92 -55.08
CA LEU A 16 -21.63 -22.27 -53.66
C LEU A 16 -20.27 -22.28 -52.96
N MET A 17 -19.20 -22.70 -53.66
CA MET A 17 -17.83 -22.69 -53.16
C MET A 17 -17.32 -21.28 -52.86
N GLU A 18 -17.65 -20.31 -53.70
CA GLU A 18 -17.26 -18.90 -53.54
C GLU A 18 -17.93 -18.27 -52.32
N VAL A 19 -19.21 -18.59 -52.09
CA VAL A 19 -19.93 -18.15 -50.89
C VAL A 19 -19.36 -18.80 -49.64
N MET A 20 -19.06 -20.10 -49.65
CA MET A 20 -18.47 -20.77 -48.49
C MET A 20 -17.07 -20.23 -48.16
N LEU A 21 -16.24 -19.96 -49.17
CA LEU A 21 -14.93 -19.37 -48.97
C LEU A 21 -15.03 -17.94 -48.41
N ALA A 22 -15.98 -17.14 -48.89
CA ALA A 22 -16.23 -15.81 -48.35
C ALA A 22 -16.66 -15.85 -46.87
N VAL A 23 -17.57 -16.77 -46.51
CA VAL A 23 -18.02 -16.94 -45.11
C VAL A 23 -16.87 -17.44 -44.21
N PHE A 24 -16.00 -18.32 -44.72
CA PHE A 24 -14.85 -18.82 -43.98
C PHE A 24 -13.85 -17.70 -43.67
N ILE A 25 -13.49 -16.88 -44.66
CA ILE A 25 -12.59 -15.74 -44.48
C ILE A 25 -13.22 -14.71 -43.52
N LEU A 26 -14.52 -14.42 -43.67
CA LEU A 26 -15.25 -13.54 -42.76
C LEU A 26 -15.23 -14.06 -41.32
N GLY A 27 -15.45 -15.37 -41.13
CA GLY A 27 -15.42 -16.01 -39.82
C GLY A 27 -14.06 -15.87 -39.12
N ILE A 28 -12.96 -16.13 -39.85
CA ILE A 28 -11.61 -15.93 -39.32
C ILE A 28 -11.37 -14.46 -38.97
N GLY A 29 -11.82 -13.53 -39.82
CA GLY A 29 -11.69 -12.09 -39.57
C GLY A 29 -12.39 -11.65 -38.28
N VAL A 30 -13.63 -12.09 -38.06
CA VAL A 30 -14.40 -11.74 -36.86
C VAL A 30 -13.77 -12.33 -35.59
N ILE A 31 -13.31 -13.59 -35.63
CA ILE A 31 -12.64 -14.23 -34.49
C ILE A 31 -11.32 -13.51 -34.16
N SER A 32 -10.54 -13.14 -35.17
CA SER A 32 -9.27 -12.42 -34.97
C SER A 32 -9.49 -11.07 -34.31
N VAL A 33 -10.48 -10.29 -34.77
CA VAL A 33 -10.83 -9.00 -34.17
C VAL A 33 -11.35 -9.16 -32.74
N ALA A 34 -12.20 -10.18 -32.48
CA ALA A 34 -12.70 -10.49 -31.15
C ALA A 34 -11.57 -10.85 -30.16
N ALA A 35 -10.50 -11.51 -30.63
CA ALA A 35 -9.36 -11.89 -29.79
C ALA A 35 -8.46 -10.69 -29.42
N ILE A 36 -8.39 -9.65 -30.26
CA ILE A 36 -7.54 -8.47 -30.00
C ILE A 36 -8.16 -7.51 -28.98
N PHE A 37 -9.50 -7.40 -28.95
CA PHE A 37 -10.17 -6.42 -28.07
C PHE A 37 -9.85 -6.59 -26.57
N PRO A 38 -9.88 -7.79 -25.97
CA PRO A 38 -9.57 -7.95 -24.55
C PRO A 38 -8.13 -7.55 -24.21
N ALA A 39 -7.18 -7.87 -25.09
CA ALA A 39 -5.78 -7.48 -24.93
C ALA A 39 -5.63 -5.95 -25.00
N GLY A 40 -6.29 -5.31 -25.97
CA GLY A 40 -6.31 -3.85 -26.11
C GLY A 40 -6.88 -3.14 -24.88
N ILE A 41 -8.01 -3.61 -24.34
CA ILE A 41 -8.60 -3.05 -23.11
C ILE A 41 -7.68 -3.23 -21.91
N SER A 42 -7.04 -4.40 -21.77
CA SER A 42 -6.06 -4.64 -20.70
C SER A 42 -4.91 -3.67 -20.80
N GLN A 43 -4.34 -3.49 -22.00
CA GLN A 43 -3.21 -2.60 -22.24
C GLN A 43 -3.60 -1.13 -22.00
N GLN A 44 -4.75 -0.67 -22.51
CA GLN A 44 -5.22 0.70 -22.28
C GLN A 44 -5.42 0.99 -20.79
N ARG A 45 -5.98 0.04 -20.03
CA ARG A 45 -6.11 0.19 -18.57
C ARG A 45 -4.75 0.29 -17.88
N ARG A 46 -3.75 -0.49 -18.32
CA ARG A 46 -2.38 -0.39 -17.79
C ARG A 46 -1.77 0.97 -18.09
N SER A 47 -1.86 1.43 -19.33
CA SER A 47 -1.35 2.75 -19.71
C SER A 47 -2.03 3.87 -18.91
N ASN A 48 -3.34 3.77 -18.65
CA ASN A 48 -4.03 4.71 -17.79
C ASN A 48 -3.53 4.65 -16.34
N ASP A 49 -3.43 3.45 -15.78
CA ASP A 49 -2.90 3.23 -14.41
C ASP A 49 -1.45 3.76 -14.27
N ASP A 50 -0.59 3.51 -15.26
CA ASP A 50 0.81 3.97 -15.28
C ASP A 50 0.92 5.52 -15.38
N ILE A 51 -0.06 6.19 -16.00
CA ILE A 51 -0.13 7.66 -16.09
C ILE A 51 -0.73 8.26 -14.82
N MET A 52 -1.86 7.71 -14.35
CA MET A 52 -2.61 8.27 -13.22
C MET A 52 -1.94 8.00 -11.89
N GLY A 53 -1.33 6.83 -11.71
CA GLY A 53 -0.68 6.43 -10.46
C GLY A 53 0.27 7.48 -9.87
N PRO A 54 1.26 7.96 -10.63
CA PRO A 54 2.14 9.04 -10.18
C PRO A 54 1.41 10.36 -9.86
N ILE A 55 0.38 10.73 -10.66
CA ILE A 55 -0.39 11.96 -10.42
C ILE A 55 -1.13 11.90 -9.09
N VAL A 56 -1.77 10.76 -8.79
CA VAL A 56 -2.46 10.54 -7.50
C VAL A 56 -1.46 10.58 -6.35
N ALA A 57 -0.29 9.97 -6.50
CA ALA A 57 0.73 9.97 -5.46
C ALA A 57 1.27 11.38 -5.15
N GLU A 58 1.52 12.21 -6.16
CA GLU A 58 1.96 13.60 -5.95
C GLU A 58 0.86 14.45 -5.30
N ASN A 59 -0.41 14.23 -5.64
CA ASN A 59 -1.54 14.88 -4.96
C ASN A 59 -1.67 14.44 -3.49
N ALA A 60 -1.47 13.15 -3.20
CA ALA A 60 -1.45 12.62 -1.84
C ALA A 60 -0.34 13.27 -1.01
N ILE A 61 0.87 13.40 -1.55
CA ILE A 61 1.99 14.05 -0.86
C ILE A 61 1.70 15.53 -0.63
N ALA A 62 1.14 16.23 -1.61
CA ALA A 62 0.74 17.63 -1.43
C ALA A 62 -0.29 17.78 -0.31
N THR A 63 -1.24 16.85 -0.23
CA THR A 63 -2.24 16.81 0.86
C THR A 63 -1.57 16.60 2.21
N LEU A 64 -0.62 15.66 2.33
CA LEU A 64 0.11 15.42 3.57
C LEU A 64 0.97 16.62 3.97
N ARG A 65 1.73 17.20 3.04
CA ARG A 65 2.56 18.41 3.28
C ARG A 65 1.75 19.64 3.65
N SER A 66 0.46 19.70 3.31
CA SER A 66 -0.41 20.79 3.73
C SER A 66 -0.82 20.71 5.21
N LYS A 67 -0.64 19.53 5.84
CA LYS A 67 -1.08 19.24 7.21
C LYS A 67 0.06 18.85 8.14
N LEU A 68 1.23 18.49 7.60
CA LEU A 68 2.35 17.93 8.33
C LEU A 68 3.65 18.59 7.93
N ASP A 69 4.46 18.93 8.92
CA ASP A 69 5.86 19.32 8.80
C ASP A 69 6.77 18.19 9.30
N GLN A 70 8.04 18.15 8.86
CA GLN A 70 9.02 17.21 9.41
C GLN A 70 9.20 17.35 10.93
N GLU A 71 9.05 18.58 11.44
CA GLU A 71 9.16 18.91 12.87
C GLU A 71 8.00 18.39 13.72
N ASP A 72 6.89 17.95 13.10
CA ASP A 72 5.77 17.31 13.82
C ASP A 72 6.11 15.90 14.30
N PHE A 73 7.15 15.29 13.72
CA PHE A 73 7.55 13.93 14.03
C PHE A 73 8.65 13.91 15.08
N GLY A 74 8.45 13.05 16.07
CA GLY A 74 9.39 12.85 17.15
C GLY A 74 10.28 11.64 16.90
N TYR A 75 10.82 11.18 18.00
CA TYR A 75 11.60 9.96 18.11
C TYR A 75 11.12 9.16 19.32
N PHE A 76 11.37 7.85 19.34
CA PHE A 76 10.82 6.98 20.38
C PHE A 76 11.28 7.34 21.78
N GLU A 77 12.48 7.88 21.88
CA GLU A 77 13.16 8.18 23.13
C GLU A 77 12.53 9.38 23.87
N MET A 78 11.63 10.12 23.21
CA MET A 78 10.73 11.07 23.87
C MET A 78 9.64 10.38 24.70
N PHE A 79 9.34 9.12 24.40
CA PHE A 79 8.21 8.39 24.94
C PHE A 79 8.66 7.24 25.84
N VAL A 80 9.58 6.41 25.35
CA VAL A 80 9.97 5.17 26.04
C VAL A 80 11.35 5.32 26.67
N GLY A 81 11.57 4.65 27.80
CA GLY A 81 12.91 4.54 28.38
C GLY A 81 13.87 3.82 27.42
N PRO A 82 15.19 4.00 27.57
CA PRO A 82 16.19 3.44 26.66
C PRO A 82 16.10 1.91 26.51
N ASP A 83 15.64 1.21 27.55
CA ASP A 83 15.50 -0.25 27.57
C ASP A 83 14.21 -0.77 26.89
N GLN A 84 13.30 0.12 26.49
CA GLN A 84 11.99 -0.21 25.94
C GLN A 84 11.82 0.19 24.47
N ILE A 85 12.88 0.70 23.84
CA ILE A 85 12.83 1.10 22.44
C ILE A 85 12.75 -0.18 21.61
N PRO A 86 11.71 -0.33 20.75
CA PRO A 86 11.61 -1.45 19.83
C PRO A 86 12.64 -1.27 18.70
N PHE A 87 13.92 -1.30 19.03
CA PHE A 87 14.98 -1.29 18.04
C PHE A 87 15.05 -2.64 17.37
N ASP A 88 14.74 -2.66 16.07
CA ASP A 88 15.30 -3.67 15.20
C ASP A 88 16.76 -3.28 14.91
N THR A 89 17.69 -3.76 15.74
CA THR A 89 19.13 -3.54 15.57
C THR A 89 19.66 -4.05 14.22
N THR A 90 18.88 -4.86 13.49
CA THR A 90 19.25 -5.38 12.17
C THR A 90 19.07 -4.36 11.03
N THR A 91 18.40 -3.23 11.28
CA THR A 91 18.13 -2.21 10.25
C THR A 91 19.18 -1.10 10.15
N GLY A 92 20.24 -1.13 10.96
CA GLY A 92 21.32 -0.13 10.89
C GLY A 92 20.88 1.30 11.16
N MET A 93 19.76 1.49 11.87
CA MET A 93 19.21 2.80 12.21
C MET A 93 20.08 3.55 13.23
N ILE A 94 20.12 4.88 13.11
CA ILE A 94 20.76 5.76 14.08
C ILE A 94 19.76 6.02 15.23
N TYR A 95 20.26 6.37 16.40
CA TYR A 95 19.43 6.84 17.51
C TYR A 95 18.43 7.92 17.04
N GLY A 96 17.17 7.77 17.41
CA GLY A 96 16.06 8.61 16.96
C GLY A 96 15.39 8.23 15.64
N ASP A 97 15.96 7.34 14.82
CA ASP A 97 15.30 6.80 13.62
C ASP A 97 14.34 5.66 13.99
N TRP A 98 13.36 5.41 13.13
CA TRP A 98 12.38 4.35 13.32
C TRP A 98 11.87 3.78 11.98
N PRO A 99 11.44 2.50 11.93
CA PRO A 99 11.08 1.79 10.69
C PRO A 99 9.78 2.29 10.07
N TRP A 100 9.33 1.64 9.01
CA TRP A 100 8.02 1.94 8.43
C TRP A 100 6.91 1.64 9.43
N TYR A 101 6.11 2.66 9.74
CA TYR A 101 4.88 2.52 10.53
C TYR A 101 3.69 3.04 9.74
N ARG A 102 2.56 2.36 9.97
CA ARG A 102 1.28 2.71 9.39
C ARG A 102 0.55 3.67 10.33
N PRO A 103 -0.08 4.71 9.79
CA PRO A 103 -1.05 5.51 10.55
C PRO A 103 -2.18 4.65 11.13
N GLY A 104 -2.83 5.19 12.16
CA GLY A 104 -4.07 4.61 12.67
C GLY A 104 -5.26 4.83 11.74
N PHE A 105 -6.33 4.06 11.96
CA PHE A 105 -7.61 4.20 11.27
C PHE A 105 -8.76 4.40 12.25
N VAL A 106 -9.73 5.21 11.84
CA VAL A 106 -11.01 5.40 12.55
C VAL A 106 -12.12 4.80 11.70
N PHE A 107 -12.82 3.75 12.17
CA PHE A 107 -13.77 3.01 11.32
C PHE A 107 -15.24 3.37 11.50
N SER A 108 -15.63 3.98 12.61
CA SER A 108 -17.02 3.96 13.07
C SER A 108 -17.56 5.35 13.46
N ASP A 109 -16.97 6.41 12.89
CA ASP A 109 -17.42 7.79 13.09
C ASP A 109 -18.24 8.23 11.87
N ASP A 110 -19.50 8.64 12.06
CA ASP A 110 -20.43 9.04 11.00
C ASP A 110 -19.85 10.12 10.06
N GLN A 111 -18.91 10.93 10.53
CA GLN A 111 -18.25 11.99 9.74
C GLN A 111 -16.88 11.55 9.16
N ASN A 112 -16.20 10.60 9.81
CA ASN A 112 -14.81 10.23 9.53
C ASN A 112 -14.61 8.72 9.31
N VAL A 113 -15.62 8.02 8.80
CA VAL A 113 -15.53 6.58 8.48
C VAL A 113 -14.29 6.33 7.60
N SER A 114 -13.43 5.44 8.07
CA SER A 114 -12.16 5.04 7.43
C SER A 114 -11.13 6.16 7.26
N ALA A 115 -11.22 7.23 8.07
CA ALA A 115 -10.18 8.26 8.08
C ALA A 115 -8.86 7.70 8.63
N ILE A 116 -7.77 8.22 8.08
CA ILE A 116 -6.41 7.99 8.57
C ILE A 116 -6.15 8.98 9.72
N ASP A 117 -5.73 8.46 10.87
CA ASP A 117 -5.26 9.22 12.03
C ASP A 117 -3.75 9.04 12.15
N ILE A 118 -2.99 10.04 11.68
CA ILE A 118 -1.52 9.94 11.51
C ILE A 118 -0.83 9.57 12.82
N PHE A 119 -1.20 10.22 13.91
CA PHE A 119 -0.56 10.05 15.21
C PHE A 119 -1.39 9.19 16.16
N SER A 120 -2.49 8.60 15.69
CA SER A 120 -3.44 7.82 16.50
C SER A 120 -4.03 8.61 17.67
N ALA A 121 -4.20 9.93 17.50
CA ALA A 121 -4.68 10.84 18.54
C ALA A 121 -6.03 10.43 19.11
N GLN A 122 -6.92 9.94 18.25
CA GLN A 122 -8.20 9.42 18.66
C GLN A 122 -8.00 8.23 19.61
N GLN A 123 -7.18 7.24 19.23
CA GLN A 123 -6.92 6.06 20.06
C GLN A 123 -6.37 6.45 21.44
N ALA A 124 -5.42 7.39 21.51
CA ALA A 124 -4.89 7.85 22.79
C ALA A 124 -5.94 8.53 23.67
N ARG A 125 -6.82 9.37 23.10
CA ARG A 125 -7.91 10.00 23.87
C ARG A 125 -8.88 8.98 24.46
N ILE A 126 -9.18 7.88 23.75
CA ILE A 126 -9.98 6.77 24.31
C ILE A 126 -9.23 6.09 25.45
N SER A 127 -7.97 5.67 25.22
CA SER A 127 -7.18 4.96 26.22
C SER A 127 -7.00 5.76 27.52
N ALA A 128 -7.00 7.10 27.41
CA ALA A 128 -6.91 8.01 28.54
C ALA A 128 -8.28 8.34 29.18
N GLY A 129 -9.40 7.85 28.63
CA GLY A 129 -10.75 8.04 29.18
C GLY A 129 -11.43 9.37 28.83
N TYR A 130 -10.92 10.11 27.83
CA TYR A 130 -11.42 11.46 27.48
C TYR A 130 -12.31 11.52 26.23
N ALA A 131 -12.44 10.43 25.48
CA ALA A 131 -13.28 10.42 24.28
C ALA A 131 -14.78 10.46 24.66
N GLN A 132 -15.50 11.47 24.16
CA GLN A 132 -16.95 11.61 24.31
C GLN A 132 -17.78 10.84 23.24
N GLY A 133 -17.15 10.03 22.39
CA GLY A 133 -17.82 9.17 21.41
C GLY A 133 -17.96 7.75 21.95
N GLY A 134 -19.15 7.16 21.84
CA GLY A 134 -19.54 5.93 22.52
C GLY A 134 -18.55 4.75 22.42
N SER A 135 -18.65 3.85 23.39
CA SER A 135 -17.85 2.63 23.59
C SER A 135 -17.84 1.60 22.44
N GLY A 136 -18.30 1.97 21.25
CA GLY A 136 -18.34 1.12 20.06
C GLY A 136 -17.41 1.57 18.94
N LEU A 137 -16.55 2.58 19.17
CA LEU A 137 -15.72 3.08 18.08
C LEU A 137 -14.58 2.11 17.74
N GLN A 138 -14.66 1.43 16.59
CA GLN A 138 -13.60 0.56 16.09
C GLN A 138 -12.46 1.40 15.52
N ARG A 139 -11.25 1.13 15.98
CA ARG A 139 -10.04 1.86 15.61
C ARG A 139 -8.87 0.90 15.52
N ALA A 140 -7.93 1.23 14.66
CA ALA A 140 -6.71 0.49 14.49
C ALA A 140 -5.50 1.41 14.68
N SER A 141 -4.42 0.89 15.25
CA SER A 141 -3.16 1.60 15.39
C SER A 141 -2.00 0.61 15.30
N GLU A 142 -0.83 1.07 14.87
CA GLU A 142 0.31 0.19 14.61
C GLU A 142 0.77 -0.60 15.85
N PHE A 143 0.51 -0.07 17.04
CA PHE A 143 0.82 -0.72 18.33
C PHE A 143 -0.41 -1.34 19.03
N GLY A 144 -1.53 -1.46 18.32
CA GLY A 144 -2.79 -2.00 18.83
C GLY A 144 -3.37 -1.22 20.01
N SER A 145 -4.33 -1.85 20.71
CA SER A 145 -5.01 -1.26 21.86
C SER A 145 -4.09 -1.08 23.07
N GLY A 146 -3.05 -1.92 23.18
CA GLY A 146 -2.05 -1.85 24.22
C GLY A 146 -1.20 -0.60 24.15
N GLY A 147 -0.86 -0.14 22.93
CA GLY A 147 0.13 0.91 22.71
C GLY A 147 1.53 0.51 23.17
N LEU A 148 2.51 1.34 22.87
CA LEU A 148 3.82 1.27 23.50
C LEU A 148 3.77 2.02 24.83
N SER A 149 3.96 1.27 25.92
CA SER A 149 4.05 1.84 27.27
C SER A 149 5.26 2.77 27.33
N CYS A 150 5.01 3.99 27.78
CA CYS A 150 5.98 5.06 27.73
C CYS A 150 5.98 5.78 29.09
N VAL A 151 7.17 6.06 29.64
CA VAL A 151 7.31 6.64 30.99
C VAL A 151 7.34 8.14 30.79
N ALA A 152 6.29 8.86 31.17
CA ALA A 152 6.33 10.31 31.17
C ALA A 152 7.36 10.77 32.22
N ASN A 153 8.05 11.87 31.94
CA ASN A 153 9.04 12.48 32.85
C ASN A 153 8.48 12.79 34.26
N ASN A 154 7.16 12.86 34.42
CA ASN A 154 6.47 13.09 35.70
C ASN A 154 5.96 11.81 36.39
N GLY A 155 6.37 10.62 35.96
CA GLY A 155 5.95 9.34 36.54
C GLY A 155 4.56 8.85 36.13
N GLY A 156 3.86 9.58 35.26
CA GLY A 156 2.65 9.09 34.58
C GLY A 156 3.00 8.14 33.44
N LEU A 157 2.21 7.08 33.24
CA LEU A 157 2.35 6.23 32.06
C LEU A 157 1.61 6.90 30.89
N THR A 158 2.35 7.41 29.92
CA THR A 158 1.77 7.81 28.63
C THR A 158 1.89 6.61 27.68
N ARG A 159 0.97 6.47 26.71
CA ARG A 159 1.01 5.38 25.74
C ARG A 159 1.10 5.96 24.34
N LEU A 160 2.10 5.52 23.58
CA LEU A 160 2.19 5.84 22.16
C LEU A 160 1.41 4.79 21.37
N HIS A 161 0.36 5.22 20.66
CA HIS A 161 -0.49 4.30 19.88
C HIS A 161 -0.16 4.31 18.39
N GLY A 162 0.41 5.40 17.87
CA GLY A 162 0.73 5.59 16.46
C GLY A 162 2.15 6.08 16.23
N ILE A 163 2.35 6.80 15.14
CA ILE A 163 3.66 7.28 14.73
C ILE A 163 4.24 8.22 15.81
N PRO A 164 5.56 8.14 16.14
CA PRO A 164 6.18 9.08 17.06
C PRO A 164 6.01 10.54 16.62
N PHE A 165 5.47 11.38 17.50
CA PHE A 165 5.26 12.82 17.27
C PHE A 165 6.20 13.65 18.16
N ASN A 166 6.39 14.91 17.81
CA ASN A 166 7.26 15.80 18.57
C ASN A 166 6.54 16.27 19.84
N ALA A 167 6.77 15.56 20.94
CA ALA A 167 6.13 15.87 22.21
C ALA A 167 6.43 17.30 22.68
N ASP A 168 7.64 17.83 22.43
CA ASP A 168 8.03 19.18 22.84
C ASP A 168 7.26 20.27 22.07
N ARG A 169 6.91 20.01 20.81
CA ARG A 169 6.09 20.94 19.98
C ARG A 169 4.62 20.95 20.43
N PHE A 170 4.10 19.79 20.85
CA PHE A 170 2.66 19.60 21.12
C PHE A 170 2.29 19.55 22.61
N THR A 171 3.28 19.64 23.50
CA THR A 171 3.05 19.81 24.93
C THR A 171 2.57 21.24 25.19
N LEU A 172 1.28 21.39 25.49
CA LEU A 172 0.76 22.61 26.08
C LEU A 172 1.33 22.76 27.48
N ASP A 173 1.81 23.97 27.79
CA ASP A 173 2.40 24.43 29.04
C ASP A 173 2.05 23.55 30.27
N ASN A 174 3.08 22.94 30.87
CA ASN A 174 2.98 22.05 32.04
C ASN A 174 2.41 22.73 33.30
N ASP A 175 2.03 24.00 33.22
CA ASP A 175 1.68 24.89 34.33
C ASP A 175 0.18 24.90 34.66
N THR A 176 -0.56 23.84 34.36
CA THR A 176 -1.98 23.77 34.72
C THR A 176 -2.34 22.48 35.44
N ASP A 177 -2.98 22.62 36.60
CA ASP A 177 -3.59 21.58 37.48
C ASP A 177 -4.65 20.70 36.77
N ASP A 178 -4.70 20.73 35.43
CA ASP A 178 -5.66 20.02 34.61
C ASP A 178 -5.00 18.78 33.98
N PRO A 179 -5.19 17.58 34.55
CA PRO A 179 -4.65 16.34 34.00
C PRO A 179 -5.17 16.04 32.58
N SER A 180 -6.23 16.72 32.13
CA SER A 180 -6.72 16.63 30.76
C SER A 180 -5.86 17.40 29.75
N ARG A 181 -4.77 18.04 30.16
CA ARG A 181 -3.79 18.69 29.26
C ARG A 181 -2.50 17.89 29.07
N TYR A 182 -2.38 16.72 29.71
CA TYR A 182 -1.23 15.83 29.53
C TYR A 182 -1.15 15.32 28.08
N ILE A 183 -0.17 15.83 27.34
CA ILE A 183 0.40 15.29 26.09
C ILE A 183 -0.64 14.60 25.20
N TRP A 184 -1.41 15.39 24.46
CA TRP A 184 -2.24 14.81 23.39
C TRP A 184 -1.41 14.68 22.13
N GLN A 185 -1.37 13.46 21.61
CA GLN A 185 -1.02 13.21 20.22
C GLN A 185 -1.78 14.22 19.34
N PRO A 186 -1.09 14.93 18.43
CA PRO A 186 -1.74 15.91 17.57
C PRO A 186 -2.76 15.23 16.66
N GLU A 187 -3.93 15.84 16.54
CA GLU A 187 -5.01 15.30 15.73
C GLU A 187 -4.84 15.72 14.27
N VAL A 188 -4.18 14.86 13.50
CA VAL A 188 -4.03 15.04 12.06
C VAL A 188 -4.80 13.94 11.35
N LEU A 189 -6.01 14.28 10.93
CA LEU A 189 -6.92 13.38 10.22
C LEU A 189 -6.88 13.61 8.71
N ILE A 190 -6.74 12.52 7.94
CA ILE A 190 -7.01 12.50 6.50
C ILE A 190 -8.31 11.72 6.30
N SER A 191 -9.35 12.43 5.89
CA SER A 191 -10.65 11.82 5.62
C SER A 191 -10.56 10.85 4.44
N GLN A 192 -11.46 9.86 4.42
CA GLN A 192 -11.58 8.91 3.30
C GLN A 192 -11.73 9.63 1.94
N ARG A 193 -12.35 10.81 1.91
CA ARG A 193 -12.54 11.60 0.67
C ARG A 193 -11.26 12.27 0.17
N GLU A 194 -10.43 12.76 1.07
CA GLU A 194 -9.11 13.31 0.73
C GLU A 194 -8.16 12.23 0.18
N ARG A 195 -8.46 10.96 0.47
CA ARG A 195 -7.74 9.80 -0.06
C ARG A 195 -8.14 9.42 -1.48
N PHE A 196 -9.20 9.99 -2.02
CA PHE A 196 -9.75 9.62 -3.32
C PHE A 196 -9.26 10.50 -4.46
N TYR A 197 -9.08 9.86 -5.62
CA TYR A 197 -8.79 10.55 -6.86
C TYR A 197 -9.70 10.07 -8.01
N PRO A 198 -10.35 11.01 -8.74
CA PRO A 198 -10.44 12.44 -8.41
C PRO A 198 -11.15 12.65 -7.06
N MET A 199 -10.82 13.75 -6.37
CA MET A 199 -11.45 14.10 -5.10
C MET A 199 -12.93 14.37 -5.36
N VAL A 200 -13.80 13.61 -4.70
CA VAL A 200 -15.26 13.71 -4.89
C VAL A 200 -15.79 14.85 -4.03
N PRO A 201 -16.60 15.78 -4.58
CA PRO A 201 -17.18 16.85 -3.79
C PRO A 201 -18.22 16.30 -2.79
N SER A 202 -18.62 17.13 -1.82
CA SER A 202 -19.36 16.70 -0.62
C SER A 202 -20.68 15.96 -0.93
N VAL A 203 -21.22 15.25 0.07
CA VAL A 203 -22.51 14.50 -0.01
C VAL A 203 -23.68 15.36 -0.54
N ALA A 204 -23.61 16.67 -0.38
CA ALA A 204 -24.60 17.60 -0.93
C ALA A 204 -24.68 17.53 -2.47
N ASP A 205 -23.58 17.24 -3.15
CA ASP A 205 -23.51 17.10 -4.61
C ASP A 205 -23.92 15.70 -5.07
N ALA A 206 -23.72 14.68 -4.22
CA ALA A 206 -24.20 13.31 -4.48
C ALA A 206 -25.73 13.22 -4.53
N ALA A 207 -26.45 14.14 -3.86
CA ALA A 207 -27.90 14.25 -3.93
C ALA A 207 -28.41 14.67 -5.33
N ALA A 208 -27.54 15.26 -6.17
CA ALA A 208 -27.87 15.64 -7.55
C ALA A 208 -27.72 14.46 -8.55
N GLY A 209 -27.47 13.24 -8.08
CA GLY A 209 -27.37 12.04 -8.92
C GLY A 209 -26.06 11.93 -9.71
N ASN A 210 -25.12 12.87 -9.55
CA ASN A 210 -23.86 12.91 -10.27
C ASN A 210 -22.72 12.36 -9.39
N ARG A 211 -22.87 11.11 -8.93
CA ARG A 211 -21.84 10.43 -8.13
C ARG A 211 -20.65 10.11 -9.03
N VAL A 212 -19.59 10.90 -8.93
CA VAL A 212 -18.29 10.55 -9.51
C VAL A 212 -17.70 9.48 -8.61
N GLU A 213 -17.66 8.24 -9.10
CA GLU A 213 -17.03 7.14 -8.37
C GLU A 213 -15.52 7.36 -8.30
N PRO A 214 -14.92 7.31 -7.10
CA PRO A 214 -13.48 7.42 -6.97
C PRO A 214 -12.83 6.24 -7.68
N THR A 215 -11.96 6.53 -8.66
CA THR A 215 -11.31 5.48 -9.44
C THR A 215 -10.05 4.98 -8.73
N TYR A 216 -9.37 5.86 -8.01
CA TYR A 216 -8.16 5.54 -7.26
C TYR A 216 -8.31 5.99 -5.80
N ALA A 217 -7.71 5.22 -4.91
CA ALA A 217 -7.51 5.57 -3.53
C ALA A 217 -6.01 5.48 -3.21
N TRP A 218 -5.60 6.15 -2.15
CA TRP A 218 -4.24 6.05 -1.66
C TRP A 218 -4.19 5.83 -0.14
N ASP A 219 -3.12 5.17 0.29
CA ASP A 219 -2.72 4.99 1.68
C ASP A 219 -1.25 5.39 1.85
N CYS A 220 -0.83 5.58 3.10
CA CYS A 220 0.53 6.00 3.40
C CYS A 220 1.16 5.27 4.58
N MET A 221 2.48 5.31 4.64
CA MET A 221 3.29 4.87 5.77
C MET A 221 4.42 5.86 5.96
N PHE A 222 4.92 5.97 7.19
CA PHE A 222 5.98 6.91 7.52
C PHE A 222 7.20 6.16 8.03
N ARG A 223 8.35 6.76 7.86
CA ARG A 223 9.62 6.28 8.40
C ARG A 223 10.49 7.47 8.76
N ARG A 224 11.28 7.37 9.82
CA ARG A 224 12.38 8.30 10.09
C ARG A 224 13.70 7.65 9.77
N PHE A 225 14.49 8.28 8.91
CA PHE A 225 15.80 7.77 8.52
C PHE A 225 16.79 8.91 8.34
N GLN A 226 17.92 8.82 9.04
CA GLN A 226 18.96 9.86 9.08
C GLN A 226 18.38 11.23 9.47
N GLY A 227 17.45 11.23 10.42
CA GLY A 227 16.81 12.45 10.92
C GLY A 227 15.79 13.10 9.97
N ARG A 228 15.50 12.50 8.81
CA ARG A 228 14.46 12.96 7.88
C ARG A 228 13.24 12.06 7.94
N ILE A 229 12.08 12.64 7.68
CA ILE A 229 10.82 11.90 7.58
C ILE A 229 10.57 11.53 6.12
N TYR A 230 10.40 10.25 5.87
CA TYR A 230 10.01 9.71 4.60
C TYR A 230 8.57 9.21 4.68
N VAL A 231 7.84 9.41 3.60
CA VAL A 231 6.50 8.90 3.39
C VAL A 231 6.50 7.94 2.20
N ALA A 232 5.97 6.75 2.41
CA ALA A 232 5.62 5.84 1.34
C ALA A 232 4.15 6.04 1.01
N ILE A 233 3.83 6.26 -0.27
CA ILE A 233 2.45 6.35 -0.77
C ILE A 233 2.16 5.13 -1.62
N VAL A 234 1.03 4.47 -1.33
CA VAL A 234 0.52 3.34 -2.10
C VAL A 234 -0.76 3.79 -2.78
N VAL A 235 -0.75 3.80 -4.11
CA VAL A 235 -1.91 4.14 -4.94
C VAL A 235 -2.50 2.86 -5.51
N TYR A 236 -3.82 2.74 -5.40
CA TYR A 236 -4.54 1.56 -5.86
C TYR A 236 -5.90 1.90 -6.44
N ARG A 237 -6.36 1.05 -7.34
CA ARG A 237 -7.71 1.10 -7.88
C ARG A 237 -8.61 0.18 -7.08
N VAL A 238 -9.80 0.66 -6.76
CA VAL A 238 -10.82 -0.10 -6.06
C VAL A 238 -11.87 -0.61 -7.05
N ARG A 239 -12.33 -1.86 -6.88
CA ARG A 239 -13.48 -2.41 -7.60
C ARG A 239 -14.30 -3.28 -6.67
N TYR A 240 -15.62 -3.20 -6.78
CA TYR A 240 -16.48 -4.14 -6.08
C TYR A 240 -16.68 -5.42 -6.91
N ALA A 241 -16.58 -6.58 -6.26
CA ALA A 241 -16.72 -7.87 -6.94
C ALA A 241 -18.16 -8.15 -7.43
N GLY A 242 -19.17 -7.56 -6.78
CA GLY A 242 -20.59 -7.81 -7.03
C GLY A 242 -21.23 -6.99 -8.17
N GLY A 243 -20.47 -6.19 -8.91
CA GLY A 243 -20.95 -5.42 -10.06
C GLY A 243 -21.75 -4.15 -9.71
N GLU A 244 -22.43 -4.12 -8.57
CA GLU A 244 -23.05 -2.90 -8.03
C GLU A 244 -21.98 -1.93 -7.52
N PRO A 245 -22.07 -0.63 -7.83
CA PRO A 245 -21.14 0.36 -7.31
C PRO A 245 -21.43 0.63 -5.83
N LEU A 246 -20.57 0.10 -4.95
CA LEU A 246 -20.58 0.44 -3.53
C LEU A 246 -19.56 1.53 -3.22
N GLU A 247 -19.90 2.39 -2.27
CA GLU A 247 -18.97 3.35 -1.71
C GLU A 247 -17.84 2.60 -0.99
N TYR A 248 -16.61 2.88 -1.38
CA TYR A 248 -15.46 2.23 -0.79
C TYR A 248 -15.12 2.84 0.57
N SER A 249 -15.09 2.01 1.60
CA SER A 249 -14.56 2.36 2.91
C SER A 249 -13.63 1.25 3.39
N VAL A 250 -12.44 1.63 3.86
CA VAL A 250 -11.51 0.65 4.43
C VAL A 250 -12.12 0.06 5.69
N ALA A 251 -12.37 -1.25 5.71
CA ALA A 251 -12.87 -1.95 6.89
C ALA A 251 -11.72 -2.47 7.76
N PRO A 252 -11.98 -2.64 9.07
CA PRO A 252 -11.03 -3.31 9.96
C PRO A 252 -10.77 -4.74 9.50
N ASP A 253 -9.58 -5.24 9.81
CA ASP A 253 -9.25 -6.64 9.60
C ASP A 253 -9.98 -7.51 10.66
N PRO A 254 -10.85 -8.46 10.30
CA PRO A 254 -11.56 -9.27 11.30
C PRO A 254 -10.62 -10.09 12.20
N GLU A 255 -9.44 -10.47 11.69
CA GLU A 255 -8.45 -11.25 12.45
C GLU A 255 -7.51 -10.37 13.28
N ALA A 256 -7.39 -9.09 12.92
CA ALA A 256 -6.41 -8.17 13.47
C ALA A 256 -6.98 -6.74 13.57
N ALA A 257 -8.19 -6.60 14.11
CA ALA A 257 -8.97 -5.35 14.07
C ALA A 257 -8.28 -4.16 14.75
N GLU A 258 -7.33 -4.44 15.65
CA GLU A 258 -6.53 -3.42 16.33
C GLU A 258 -5.39 -2.87 15.47
N PHE A 259 -5.03 -3.51 14.35
CA PHE A 259 -3.92 -3.11 13.49
C PHE A 259 -4.41 -2.49 12.19
N PRO A 260 -3.67 -1.52 11.61
CA PRO A 260 -4.05 -0.90 10.35
C PRO A 260 -4.19 -1.98 9.27
N PRO A 261 -5.33 -2.04 8.55
CA PRO A 261 -5.57 -3.08 7.55
C PRO A 261 -4.74 -2.87 6.29
N LEU A 262 -4.35 -1.63 5.99
CA LEU A 262 -3.62 -1.24 4.78
C LEU A 262 -2.50 -0.23 5.10
N PRO A 263 -1.36 -0.30 4.39
CA PRO A 263 -0.87 -1.48 3.66
C PRO A 263 -0.69 -2.69 4.60
N TYR A 264 -0.69 -3.91 4.07
CA TYR A 264 -0.48 -5.11 4.87
C TYR A 264 1.01 -5.33 5.09
N SER A 265 1.40 -5.58 6.35
CA SER A 265 2.78 -5.87 6.74
C SER A 265 2.99 -7.38 6.83
N ARG A 266 4.07 -7.87 6.23
CA ARG A 266 4.46 -9.29 6.30
C ARG A 266 5.91 -9.41 6.79
N PRO A 267 6.12 -9.96 8.01
CA PRO A 267 7.44 -10.39 8.41
C PRO A 267 7.85 -11.63 7.61
N LEU A 268 9.03 -11.56 7.02
CA LEU A 268 9.72 -12.63 6.33
C LEU A 268 10.51 -13.43 7.36
N THR A 269 10.26 -14.74 7.41
CA THR A 269 10.91 -15.65 8.35
C THR A 269 11.64 -16.80 7.65
N GLY A 270 12.69 -17.31 8.29
CA GLY A 270 13.47 -18.44 7.79
C GLY A 270 14.00 -18.23 6.36
N GLY A 271 13.69 -19.17 5.47
CA GLY A 271 14.15 -19.15 4.08
C GLY A 271 13.52 -18.09 3.17
N SER A 272 12.56 -17.30 3.67
CA SER A 272 11.88 -16.23 2.92
C SER A 272 12.52 -14.84 3.11
N ILE A 273 13.57 -14.73 3.94
CA ILE A 273 14.34 -13.49 4.09
C ILE A 273 15.02 -13.16 2.76
N TRP A 274 14.89 -11.92 2.26
CA TRP A 274 15.51 -11.56 0.99
C TRP A 274 16.92 -11.04 1.24
N THR A 275 17.91 -11.77 0.74
CA THR A 275 19.32 -11.38 0.81
C THR A 275 19.82 -10.94 -0.57
N PRO A 276 20.51 -9.79 -0.68
CA PRO A 276 21.33 -9.47 -1.84
C PRO A 276 22.34 -10.59 -2.09
N GLY A 277 22.54 -10.96 -3.36
CA GLY A 277 23.38 -12.08 -3.79
C GLY A 277 22.65 -13.39 -4.05
N GLY A 278 21.32 -13.41 -4.01
CA GLY A 278 20.48 -14.53 -4.41
C GLY A 278 20.83 -15.89 -3.80
N LEU A 279 20.68 -16.97 -4.59
CA LEU A 279 20.72 -18.35 -4.12
C LEU A 279 22.13 -18.86 -3.77
N ASP A 280 23.17 -18.30 -4.39
CA ASP A 280 24.56 -18.74 -4.26
C ASP A 280 25.44 -17.77 -3.44
N SER A 281 24.84 -16.70 -2.89
CA SER A 281 25.53 -15.63 -2.16
C SER A 281 26.56 -14.85 -3.01
N GLN A 282 26.48 -14.91 -4.35
CA GLN A 282 27.32 -14.12 -5.25
C GLN A 282 26.55 -12.90 -5.77
N PRO A 283 26.78 -11.69 -5.23
CA PRO A 283 26.05 -10.47 -5.65
C PRO A 283 26.29 -10.03 -7.11
N GLY A 284 27.19 -10.68 -7.85
CA GLY A 284 27.60 -10.28 -9.20
C GLY A 284 26.75 -10.81 -10.35
N THR A 285 25.91 -11.82 -10.13
CA THR A 285 25.06 -12.43 -11.17
C THR A 285 23.69 -11.74 -11.17
N ILE A 286 23.37 -11.05 -12.27
CA ILE A 286 22.14 -10.26 -12.42
C ILE A 286 20.87 -11.10 -12.16
N GLY A 287 20.90 -12.40 -12.48
CA GLY A 287 19.78 -13.31 -12.27
C GLY A 287 19.47 -13.60 -10.80
N ASP A 288 20.47 -13.55 -9.92
CA ASP A 288 20.34 -14.03 -8.55
C ASP A 288 19.60 -13.05 -7.64
N ASN A 289 19.67 -11.75 -7.92
CA ASN A 289 18.98 -10.75 -7.11
C ASN A 289 17.49 -10.61 -7.45
N ILE A 290 17.04 -11.13 -8.58
CA ILE A 290 15.67 -10.92 -9.09
C ILE A 290 14.69 -11.95 -8.52
N PHE A 291 15.13 -13.17 -8.28
CA PHE A 291 14.26 -14.25 -7.81
C PHE A 291 14.22 -14.35 -6.29
N ILE A 292 13.02 -14.52 -5.75
CA ILE A 292 12.81 -14.63 -4.31
C ILE A 292 12.84 -16.09 -3.86
N ARG A 293 13.76 -16.40 -2.95
CA ARG A 293 13.90 -17.73 -2.37
C ARG A 293 12.64 -18.15 -1.61
N GLY A 294 12.32 -19.45 -1.67
CA GLY A 294 11.17 -20.00 -0.96
C GLY A 294 9.84 -19.75 -1.68
N THR A 295 9.90 -19.22 -2.90
CA THR A 295 8.72 -19.06 -3.78
C THR A 295 8.81 -19.95 -5.02
N ASP A 296 9.69 -20.94 -5.02
CA ASP A 296 9.87 -21.91 -6.10
C ASP A 296 8.60 -22.74 -6.34
N ALA A 297 8.48 -23.32 -7.54
CA ALA A 297 7.37 -24.22 -7.88
C ALA A 297 7.23 -25.34 -6.83
N GLY A 298 6.03 -25.50 -6.28
CA GLY A 298 5.70 -26.48 -5.24
C GLY A 298 5.87 -25.98 -3.80
N SER A 299 6.52 -24.83 -3.57
CA SER A 299 6.54 -24.20 -2.24
C SER A 299 5.11 -23.82 -1.78
N PRO A 300 4.80 -23.80 -0.46
CA PRO A 300 3.48 -23.41 0.02
C PRO A 300 3.04 -22.04 -0.53
N PHE A 301 1.81 -21.98 -1.02
CA PHE A 301 1.20 -20.75 -1.53
C PHE A 301 -0.31 -20.90 -1.59
N ASP A 302 -1.01 -19.95 -0.96
CA ASP A 302 -2.44 -19.81 -1.07
C ASP A 302 -2.78 -18.41 -1.63
N PRO A 303 -3.32 -18.31 -2.87
CA PRO A 303 -3.66 -17.00 -3.45
C PRO A 303 -4.84 -16.31 -2.73
N THR A 304 -5.57 -17.02 -1.88
CA THR A 304 -6.66 -16.49 -1.06
C THR A 304 -6.18 -15.97 0.28
N ALA A 305 -5.09 -16.54 0.83
CA ALA A 305 -4.49 -16.11 2.08
C ALA A 305 -3.80 -14.75 1.91
N ARG A 306 -4.17 -13.78 2.74
CA ARG A 306 -3.72 -12.38 2.61
C ARG A 306 -2.20 -12.29 2.64
N GLU A 307 -1.56 -13.07 3.51
CA GLU A 307 -0.12 -13.14 3.76
C GLU A 307 0.71 -13.66 2.58
N ASP A 308 0.09 -14.31 1.61
CA ASP A 308 0.74 -14.86 0.42
C ASP A 308 0.48 -14.00 -0.83
N GLN A 309 -0.48 -13.06 -0.76
CA GLN A 309 -0.89 -12.24 -1.90
C GLN A 309 0.20 -11.28 -2.42
N TRP A 310 1.27 -11.04 -1.67
CA TRP A 310 2.44 -10.29 -2.17
C TRP A 310 3.13 -11.03 -3.33
N GLN A 311 3.00 -12.36 -3.41
CA GLN A 311 3.57 -13.18 -4.47
C GLN A 311 2.77 -13.07 -5.79
N LEU A 312 1.60 -12.44 -5.78
CA LEU A 312 0.77 -12.30 -6.97
C LEU A 312 1.46 -11.43 -8.04
N PRO A 313 1.21 -11.71 -9.32
CA PRO A 313 1.80 -10.92 -10.40
C PRO A 313 1.33 -9.47 -10.31
N ARG A 314 2.24 -8.53 -10.61
CA ARG A 314 1.99 -7.08 -10.65
C ARG A 314 1.76 -6.43 -9.29
N GLN A 315 2.10 -7.11 -8.21
CA GLN A 315 2.16 -6.51 -6.89
C GLN A 315 3.24 -5.43 -6.82
N TRP A 316 2.98 -4.43 -5.97
CA TRP A 316 3.95 -3.43 -5.55
C TRP A 316 4.30 -3.72 -4.10
N ILE A 317 5.60 -3.77 -3.81
CA ILE A 317 6.12 -4.15 -2.51
C ILE A 317 7.10 -3.07 -2.05
N LEU A 318 6.90 -2.56 -0.85
CA LEU A 318 7.88 -1.75 -0.14
C LEU A 318 8.69 -2.66 0.77
N ASP A 319 10.01 -2.54 0.75
CA ASP A 319 10.87 -3.21 1.71
C ASP A 319 11.21 -2.32 2.92
N GLN A 320 11.82 -2.92 3.94
CA GLN A 320 12.21 -2.21 5.18
C GLN A 320 13.24 -1.10 4.96
N PHE A 321 13.98 -1.16 3.84
CA PHE A 321 15.01 -0.20 3.52
C PHE A 321 14.46 0.99 2.71
N GLY A 322 13.20 0.94 2.29
CA GLY A 322 12.55 1.98 1.50
C GLY A 322 12.67 1.77 -0.01
N ASN A 323 13.14 0.60 -0.45
CA ASN A 323 13.14 0.24 -1.86
C ASN A 323 11.75 -0.22 -2.27
N VAL A 324 11.33 0.22 -3.45
CA VAL A 324 10.06 -0.15 -4.05
C VAL A 324 10.32 -1.22 -5.12
N HIS A 325 9.71 -2.38 -4.94
CA HIS A 325 9.79 -3.51 -5.86
C HIS A 325 8.47 -3.71 -6.58
N ARG A 326 8.56 -4.22 -7.81
CA ARG A 326 7.40 -4.64 -8.61
C ARG A 326 7.54 -6.12 -8.95
N VAL A 327 6.50 -6.91 -8.72
CA VAL A 327 6.48 -8.32 -9.10
C VAL A 327 6.23 -8.46 -10.59
N VAL A 328 7.25 -8.92 -11.33
CA VAL A 328 7.20 -9.12 -12.79
C VAL A 328 6.65 -10.51 -13.13
N ALA A 329 7.18 -11.53 -12.47
CA ALA A 329 6.65 -12.89 -12.50
C ALA A 329 6.17 -13.24 -11.09
N GLY A 330 4.86 -13.37 -10.92
CA GLY A 330 4.26 -13.79 -9.65
C GLY A 330 3.59 -15.14 -9.79
N ARG A 331 3.05 -15.64 -8.69
CA ARG A 331 2.40 -16.95 -8.60
C ARG A 331 0.89 -16.78 -8.65
N ARG A 332 0.22 -17.68 -9.37
CA ARG A 332 -1.24 -17.83 -9.38
C ARG A 332 -1.65 -19.18 -8.82
N PHE A 333 -0.78 -20.15 -8.98
CA PHE A 333 -0.90 -21.51 -8.46
C PHE A 333 0.37 -21.90 -7.71
N GLN A 334 0.31 -22.98 -6.95
CA GLN A 334 1.44 -23.47 -6.17
C GLN A 334 2.61 -23.92 -7.06
N GLU A 335 2.31 -24.40 -8.27
CA GLU A 335 3.25 -24.85 -9.29
C GLU A 335 3.96 -23.70 -10.02
N ASP A 336 3.47 -22.47 -9.89
CA ASP A 336 4.17 -21.29 -10.40
C ASP A 336 5.35 -20.95 -9.49
N GLY A 337 6.39 -20.35 -10.05
CA GLY A 337 7.54 -19.82 -9.32
C GLY A 337 8.88 -20.06 -10.03
N PRO A 338 9.97 -19.43 -9.55
CA PRO A 338 10.03 -18.48 -8.44
C PRO A 338 9.40 -17.11 -8.76
N VAL A 339 9.02 -16.37 -7.72
CA VAL A 339 8.62 -14.97 -7.82
C VAL A 339 9.83 -14.14 -8.27
N ALA A 340 9.65 -13.31 -9.29
CA ALA A 340 10.66 -12.43 -9.84
C ALA A 340 10.28 -10.96 -9.64
N LEU A 341 11.19 -10.17 -9.07
CA LEU A 341 11.07 -8.72 -8.92
C LEU A 341 11.65 -7.98 -10.13
N ALA A 342 11.14 -6.79 -10.43
CA ALA A 342 11.69 -5.94 -11.50
C ALA A 342 13.13 -5.49 -11.21
N SER A 343 13.44 -5.34 -9.93
CA SER A 343 14.75 -5.04 -9.40
C SER A 343 14.95 -5.84 -8.12
N GLY A 344 16.13 -6.40 -7.95
CA GLY A 344 16.46 -7.13 -6.74
C GLY A 344 16.51 -6.23 -5.50
N PRO A 345 16.40 -6.82 -4.30
CA PRO A 345 16.55 -6.10 -3.05
C PRO A 345 17.95 -5.49 -3.00
N THR A 346 17.99 -4.17 -2.93
CA THR A 346 19.24 -3.44 -2.71
C THR A 346 19.48 -3.36 -1.21
N GLY A 347 20.61 -3.87 -0.77
CA GLY A 347 21.03 -3.70 0.61
C GLY A 347 21.18 -2.22 0.94
N MET A 348 20.96 -1.86 2.20
CA MET A 348 21.33 -0.53 2.67
C MET A 348 22.81 -0.26 2.40
N PRO A 349 23.19 0.99 2.03
CA PRO A 349 24.59 1.38 2.13
C PRO A 349 25.04 1.13 3.57
N ALA A 350 26.20 0.48 3.72
CA ALA A 350 26.76 0.18 5.04
C ALA A 350 26.93 1.49 5.81
N LEU A 351 25.99 1.76 6.72
CA LEU A 351 26.15 2.84 7.67
C LEU A 351 27.26 2.45 8.63
N THR A 352 28.12 3.41 8.96
CA THR A 352 29.09 3.24 10.04
C THR A 352 28.29 3.20 11.34
N VAL A 353 27.81 2.00 11.69
CA VAL A 353 27.03 1.76 12.90
C VAL A 353 27.85 2.22 14.11
N TYR A 354 27.18 2.91 15.02
CA TYR A 354 27.76 3.43 16.25
C TYR A 354 28.32 2.28 17.09
N ASN A 355 29.64 2.05 17.00
CA ASN A 355 30.60 1.38 17.90
C ASN A 355 30.14 0.33 18.95
N THR A 356 29.04 -0.37 18.75
CA THR A 356 28.65 -1.55 19.53
C THR A 356 28.98 -2.79 18.73
N MET A 357 29.70 -3.72 19.36
CA MET A 357 30.11 -5.02 18.81
C MET A 357 28.88 -5.88 18.47
N ILE A 358 28.14 -5.53 17.42
CA ILE A 358 27.05 -6.33 16.90
C ILE A 358 27.66 -7.37 15.96
N ASP A 359 27.26 -8.63 16.16
CA ASP A 359 27.69 -9.78 15.37
C ASP A 359 27.58 -9.49 13.86
N SER A 360 28.69 -9.66 13.14
CA SER A 360 28.80 -9.33 11.72
C SER A 360 27.82 -10.09 10.83
N ASP A 361 27.29 -11.23 11.28
CA ASP A 361 26.27 -11.98 10.54
C ASP A 361 24.86 -11.39 10.67
N LEU A 362 24.57 -10.61 11.70
CA LEU A 362 23.32 -9.84 11.83
C LEU A 362 23.32 -8.56 10.97
N LEU A 363 24.49 -8.13 10.51
CA LEU A 363 24.68 -6.95 9.67
C LEU A 363 24.57 -7.24 8.17
N ARG A 364 24.30 -8.49 7.77
CA ARG A 364 24.03 -8.76 6.36
C ARG A 364 22.75 -8.03 5.96
N PRO A 365 22.80 -7.14 4.95
CA PRO A 365 21.64 -6.36 4.57
C PRO A 365 20.58 -7.31 4.03
N ALA A 366 19.58 -7.64 4.81
CA ALA A 366 18.56 -8.60 4.43
C ALA A 366 17.18 -8.00 4.69
N VAL A 367 16.28 -8.11 3.72
CA VAL A 367 14.90 -7.68 3.88
C VAL A 367 14.17 -8.70 4.75
N ARG A 368 13.69 -8.24 5.90
CA ARG A 368 12.93 -9.04 6.88
C ARG A 368 11.48 -8.62 6.95
N ASN A 369 11.15 -7.41 6.56
CA ASN A 369 9.77 -6.92 6.53
C ASN A 369 9.46 -6.32 5.17
N ILE A 370 8.27 -6.64 4.67
CA ILE A 370 7.73 -6.09 3.45
C ILE A 370 6.31 -5.59 3.68
N TRP A 371 5.91 -4.58 2.93
CA TRP A 371 4.58 -4.02 2.93
C TRP A 371 4.01 -4.03 1.52
N TYR A 372 2.76 -4.44 1.38
CA TYR A 372 2.10 -4.52 0.08
C TYR A 372 0.60 -4.32 0.24
N LEU A 373 -0.09 -4.20 -0.89
CA LEU A 373 -1.54 -4.11 -0.90
C LEU A 373 -2.14 -5.51 -1.10
N PRO A 374 -2.97 -6.00 -0.17
CA PRO A 374 -3.70 -7.23 -0.41
C PRO A 374 -4.65 -7.07 -1.59
N ARG A 375 -4.94 -8.15 -2.30
CA ARG A 375 -5.86 -8.17 -3.44
C ARG A 375 -7.29 -7.85 -3.03
N GLU A 376 -7.70 -8.27 -1.84
CA GLU A 376 -9.05 -8.09 -1.32
C GLU A 376 -8.99 -7.54 0.11
N ASP A 377 -9.87 -6.59 0.40
CA ASP A 377 -10.09 -6.12 1.77
C ASP A 377 -11.13 -6.97 2.51
N SER A 378 -11.40 -6.66 3.78
CA SER A 378 -12.41 -7.37 4.59
C SER A 378 -13.85 -7.15 4.13
N ASN A 379 -14.09 -6.17 3.25
CA ASN A 379 -15.39 -5.89 2.64
C ASN A 379 -15.54 -6.52 1.24
N ASN A 380 -14.58 -7.36 0.80
CA ASN A 380 -14.52 -7.97 -0.53
C ASN A 380 -14.37 -6.96 -1.69
N PHE A 381 -13.83 -5.77 -1.44
CA PHE A 381 -13.34 -4.91 -2.51
C PHE A 381 -12.05 -5.46 -3.07
N ILE A 382 -11.98 -5.56 -4.40
CA ILE A 382 -10.78 -5.91 -5.13
C ILE A 382 -9.90 -4.67 -5.24
N LEU A 383 -8.77 -4.70 -4.56
CA LEU A 383 -7.75 -3.67 -4.60
C LEU A 383 -6.69 -4.07 -5.63
N THR A 384 -6.49 -3.22 -6.64
CA THR A 384 -5.43 -3.41 -7.63
C THR A 384 -4.34 -2.37 -7.35
N PRO A 385 -3.14 -2.74 -6.90
CA PRO A 385 -2.06 -1.78 -6.72
C PRO A 385 -1.66 -1.24 -8.09
N VAL A 386 -1.53 0.08 -8.17
CA VAL A 386 -1.28 0.82 -9.41
C VAL A 386 0.13 1.37 -9.40
N TYR A 387 0.49 2.05 -8.31
CA TYR A 387 1.75 2.75 -8.18
C TYR A 387 2.16 2.84 -6.72
N MET A 388 3.45 2.86 -6.45
CA MET A 388 4.00 3.05 -5.12
C MET A 388 5.25 3.94 -5.22
N THR A 389 5.41 4.85 -4.28
CA THR A 389 6.58 5.74 -4.24
C THR A 389 6.98 6.05 -2.82
N VAL A 390 8.26 6.35 -2.62
CA VAL A 390 8.82 6.83 -1.35
C VAL A 390 9.39 8.21 -1.61
N LYS A 391 9.01 9.17 -0.77
CA LYS A 391 9.43 10.57 -0.87
C LYS A 391 9.75 11.10 0.52
N GLU A 392 10.63 12.08 0.59
CA GLU A 392 10.81 12.88 1.80
C GLU A 392 9.56 13.75 2.00
N LEU A 393 9.06 13.81 3.24
CA LEU A 393 7.91 14.63 3.60
C LEU A 393 8.27 16.11 3.49
#